data_AF-A0A940ZTK1-F1
#
_entry.id   AF-A0A940ZTK1-F1
#
_cell.length_a   1.000
_cell.length_b   1.000
_cell.length_c   1.000
_cell.angle_alpha   90.00
_cell.angle_beta   90.00
_cell.angle_gamma   90.00
#
_symmetry.space_group_name_H-M   'P 1'
#
loop_
_entity.id
_entity.type
_entity.pdbx_description
1 polymer ?
#
loop_
_entity_poly.entity_id
_entity_poly.type
_entity_poly.pdbx_seq_one_letter_code
_entity_poly.pdbx_strand_id
1 'polypeptide(L)'
;EGDIVPGQITFFRLQSSADAKLRAYVAEGEVLPVATRSFGSIGVFAISEMGRFYRHVLIEKNYPHHGAVAFGHYGKSLYNVFRYLEVTEIGFNQPKGMLYKSENPFA
;
A
#
# COMPACT_ATOMS: atom_id res chain seq x y z
N GLU A 1 -17.84 -3.17 19.24
CA GLU A 1 -16.74 -3.69 18.38
C GLU A 1 -17.34 -4.52 17.27
N GLY A 2 -16.80 -4.42 16.06
CA GLY A 2 -17.39 -5.06 14.87
C GLY A 2 -16.47 -4.96 13.65
N ASP A 3 -17.01 -5.14 12.46
CA ASP A 3 -16.24 -4.97 11.22
C ASP A 3 -16.00 -3.48 10.94
N ILE A 4 -14.83 -3.13 10.41
CA ILE A 4 -14.59 -1.79 9.87
C ILE A 4 -15.59 -1.53 8.73
N VAL A 5 -16.21 -0.36 8.73
CA VAL A 5 -17.21 0.03 7.73
C VAL A 5 -16.59 0.00 6.33
N PRO A 6 -17.27 -0.59 5.32
CA PRO A 6 -16.82 -0.55 3.93
C PRO A 6 -16.60 0.88 3.45
N GLY A 7 -15.53 1.10 2.71
CA GLY A 7 -15.19 2.45 2.26
C GLY A 7 -13.78 2.54 1.70
N GLN A 8 -13.49 3.71 1.13
CA GLN A 8 -12.20 3.95 0.49
C GLN A 8 -11.06 4.00 1.49
N ILE A 9 -9.89 3.51 1.09
CA ILE A 9 -8.67 3.59 1.89
C ILE A 9 -7.45 3.94 1.05
N THR A 10 -6.45 4.47 1.73
CA THR A 10 -5.09 4.54 1.21
C THR A 10 -4.18 3.77 2.16
N PHE A 11 -3.61 2.68 1.66
CA PHE A 11 -2.57 1.91 2.33
C PHE A 11 -1.21 2.51 2.05
N PHE A 12 -0.43 2.78 3.09
CA PHE A 12 0.86 3.40 2.92
C PHE A 12 1.84 2.95 3.98
N ARG A 13 3.12 3.22 3.72
CA ARG A 13 4.18 3.11 4.69
C ARG A 13 5.25 4.13 4.40
N LEU A 14 5.76 4.76 5.44
CA LEU A 14 7.00 5.51 5.45
C LEU A 14 7.93 4.82 6.44
N GLN A 15 9.15 4.52 6.04
CA GLN A 15 10.13 3.88 6.92
C GLN A 15 11.56 4.27 6.57
N SER A 16 12.48 4.02 7.51
CA SER A 16 13.91 4.02 7.26
C SER A 16 14.42 2.59 7.04
N SER A 17 15.38 2.42 6.13
CA SER A 17 16.22 1.23 6.04
C SER A 17 17.36 1.27 7.07
N ALA A 18 18.13 0.18 7.17
CA ALA A 18 19.29 0.08 8.08
C ALA A 18 20.41 1.07 7.75
N ASP A 19 20.52 1.49 6.49
CA ASP A 19 21.44 2.55 6.02
C ASP A 19 20.85 3.97 6.11
N ALA A 20 19.85 4.16 6.99
CA ALA A 20 19.21 5.45 7.28
C ALA A 20 18.55 6.15 6.07
N LYS A 21 18.12 5.39 5.05
CA LYS A 21 17.40 5.96 3.89
C LYS A 21 15.91 5.80 4.05
N LEU A 22 15.19 6.92 3.86
CA LEU A 22 13.73 6.88 3.83
C LEU A 22 13.23 6.24 2.53
N ARG A 23 12.24 5.37 2.65
CA ARG A 23 11.50 4.77 1.54
C ARG A 23 10.02 4.68 1.90
N ALA A 24 9.17 4.78 0.89
CA ALA A 24 7.74 4.70 1.09
C ALA A 24 7.01 3.91 0.00
N TYR A 25 5.78 3.53 0.30
CA TYR A 25 4.80 3.18 -0.72
C TYR A 25 3.44 3.80 -0.38
N VAL A 26 2.62 3.97 -1.41
CA VAL A 26 1.24 4.44 -1.33
C VAL A 26 0.40 3.65 -2.33
N ALA A 27 -0.71 3.08 -1.89
CA ALA A 27 -1.64 2.34 -2.72
C ALA A 27 -3.09 2.59 -2.26
N GLU A 28 -3.94 2.99 -3.19
CA GLU A 28 -5.37 3.19 -2.92
C GLU A 28 -6.13 1.87 -3.09
N GLY A 29 -7.19 1.72 -2.30
CA GLY A 29 -8.01 0.53 -2.26
C GLY A 29 -9.32 0.79 -1.52
N GLU A 30 -9.94 -0.28 -1.04
CA GLU A 30 -11.21 -0.23 -0.31
C GLU A 30 -11.27 -1.26 0.81
N VAL A 31 -11.94 -0.96 1.91
CA VAL A 31 -12.43 -1.96 2.87
C VAL A 31 -13.59 -2.71 2.22
N LEU A 32 -13.46 -4.02 2.13
CA LEU A 32 -14.47 -4.90 1.55
C LEU A 32 -15.65 -5.13 2.52
N PRO A 33 -16.89 -5.30 2.00
CA PRO A 33 -18.07 -5.62 2.79
C PRO A 33 -18.11 -7.10 3.18
N VAL A 34 -17.13 -7.57 3.95
CA VAL A 34 -17.00 -8.97 4.38
C VAL A 34 -16.99 -9.07 5.90
N ALA A 35 -17.82 -9.95 6.44
CA ALA A 35 -17.86 -10.24 7.86
C ALA A 35 -16.58 -10.96 8.30
N THR A 36 -15.77 -10.32 9.17
CA THR A 36 -14.48 -10.87 9.61
C THR A 36 -14.64 -11.98 10.65
N ARG A 37 -15.81 -12.04 11.30
CA ARG A 37 -16.13 -13.00 12.39
C ARG A 37 -15.07 -12.98 13.50
N SER A 38 -14.54 -11.80 13.79
CA SER A 38 -13.50 -11.58 14.77
C SER A 38 -13.84 -10.39 15.68
N PHE A 39 -13.05 -10.18 16.73
CA PHE A 39 -13.25 -9.14 17.73
C PHE A 39 -12.21 -8.02 17.58
N GLY A 40 -12.58 -6.76 17.87
CA GLY A 40 -11.63 -5.65 17.96
C GLY A 40 -11.50 -4.73 16.73
N SER A 41 -12.59 -4.44 16.00
CA SER A 41 -12.60 -3.48 14.88
C SER A 41 -11.68 -3.88 13.72
N ILE A 42 -11.98 -5.02 13.11
CA ILE A 42 -11.18 -5.64 12.05
C ILE A 42 -11.85 -5.40 10.69
N GLY A 43 -11.06 -5.21 9.65
CA GLY A 43 -11.56 -5.12 8.27
C GLY A 43 -10.62 -5.85 7.33
N VAL A 44 -11.15 -6.27 6.18
CA VAL A 44 -10.36 -6.77 5.05
C VAL A 44 -10.36 -5.67 4.00
N PHE A 45 -9.20 -5.19 3.60
CA PHE A 45 -9.10 -4.25 2.48
C PHE A 45 -8.49 -4.90 1.25
N ALA A 46 -8.93 -4.46 0.08
CA ALA A 46 -8.42 -4.86 -1.21
C ALA A 46 -7.76 -3.68 -1.92
N ILE A 47 -6.70 -3.98 -2.66
CA ILE A 47 -5.97 -3.03 -3.50
C ILE A 47 -5.93 -3.65 -4.90
N SER A 48 -6.27 -2.89 -5.94
CA SER A 48 -6.17 -3.37 -7.32
C SER A 48 -4.72 -3.74 -7.64
N GLU A 49 -4.53 -4.87 -8.33
CA GLU A 49 -3.20 -5.42 -8.65
C GLU A 49 -2.36 -5.81 -7.41
N MET A 50 -2.99 -6.12 -6.27
CA MET A 50 -2.29 -6.44 -5.01
C MET A 50 -1.21 -7.51 -5.17
N GLY A 51 -1.42 -8.56 -5.97
CA GLY A 51 -0.41 -9.60 -6.16
C GLY A 51 0.90 -9.10 -6.78
N ARG A 52 0.80 -8.23 -7.79
CA ARG A 52 1.96 -7.61 -8.46
C ARG A 52 2.59 -6.57 -7.55
N PHE A 53 1.78 -5.72 -6.93
CA PHE A 53 2.23 -4.73 -5.96
C PHE A 53 2.97 -5.37 -4.77
N TYR A 54 2.41 -6.43 -4.20
CA TYR A 54 3.02 -7.19 -3.10
C TYR A 54 4.38 -7.76 -3.50
N ARG A 55 4.48 -8.39 -4.68
CA ARG A 55 5.73 -8.96 -5.18
C ARG A 55 6.79 -7.90 -5.44
N HIS A 56 6.48 -6.90 -6.26
CA HIS A 56 7.46 -5.97 -6.82
C HIS A 56 7.75 -4.75 -5.92
N VAL A 57 6.87 -4.46 -4.97
CA VAL A 57 7.09 -3.38 -4.01
C VAL A 57 7.39 -3.96 -2.64
N LEU A 58 6.51 -4.77 -2.04
CA LEU A 58 6.67 -5.16 -0.64
C LEU A 58 7.81 -6.17 -0.46
N ILE A 59 7.80 -7.27 -1.21
CA ILE A 59 8.79 -8.34 -1.09
C ILE A 59 10.13 -7.94 -1.69
N GLU A 60 10.14 -7.54 -2.97
CA GLU A 60 11.39 -7.23 -3.69
C GLU A 60 12.20 -6.11 -3.03
N LYS A 61 11.52 -5.12 -2.43
CA LYS A 61 12.18 -4.00 -1.74
C LYS A 61 12.32 -4.21 -0.24
N ASN A 62 12.01 -5.42 0.25
CA ASN A 62 12.15 -5.83 1.64
C ASN A 62 11.43 -4.90 2.64
N TYR A 63 10.19 -4.53 2.33
CA TYR A 63 9.32 -3.87 3.30
C TYR A 63 8.89 -4.88 4.37
N PRO A 64 8.89 -4.51 5.66
CA PRO A 64 8.33 -5.34 6.71
C PRO A 64 6.79 -5.38 6.61
N HIS A 65 6.19 -6.32 7.34
CA HIS A 65 4.82 -6.79 7.11
C HIS A 65 3.70 -5.83 7.52
N HIS A 66 3.95 -4.88 8.44
CA HIS A 66 2.93 -3.89 8.81
C HIS A 66 2.85 -2.74 7.81
N GLY A 67 1.69 -2.10 7.70
CA GLY A 67 1.52 -0.81 7.05
C GLY A 67 0.47 0.02 7.77
N ALA A 68 0.25 1.24 7.32
CA ALA A 68 -0.76 2.15 7.83
C ALA A 68 -1.90 2.29 6.82
N VAL A 69 -3.10 2.52 7.33
CA VAL A 69 -4.32 2.71 6.52
C VAL A 69 -4.93 4.06 6.89
N ALA A 70 -5.12 4.92 5.90
CA ALA A 70 -5.96 6.11 6.02
C ALA A 70 -7.33 5.85 5.40
N PHE A 71 -8.41 6.31 6.05
CA PHE A 71 -9.77 6.20 5.53
C PHE A 71 -10.06 7.30 4.52
N GLY A 72 -10.07 6.95 3.24
CA GLY A 72 -10.21 7.84 2.09
C GLY A 72 -9.11 7.62 1.04
N HIS A 73 -9.34 8.13 -0.17
CA HIS A 73 -8.35 8.18 -1.25
C HIS A 73 -7.53 9.46 -1.13
N TYR A 74 -6.39 9.33 -0.46
CA TYR A 74 -5.43 10.40 -0.19
C TYR A 74 -4.07 10.12 -0.82
N GLY A 75 -4.02 9.27 -1.84
CA GLY A 75 -2.78 8.87 -2.50
C GLY A 75 -1.96 10.07 -2.97
N LYS A 76 -2.62 11.06 -3.59
CA LYS A 76 -2.00 12.32 -4.01
C LYS A 76 -1.38 13.09 -2.84
N SER A 77 -2.10 13.24 -1.74
CA SER A 77 -1.64 13.99 -0.56
C SER A 77 -0.45 13.31 0.10
N LEU A 78 -0.53 11.99 0.32
CA LEU A 78 0.55 11.22 0.94
C LEU A 78 1.80 11.17 0.04
N TYR A 79 1.62 10.96 -1.26
CA TYR A 79 2.72 11.02 -2.21
C TYR A 79 3.44 12.36 -2.16
N ASN A 80 2.70 13.47 -2.17
CA ASN A 80 3.28 14.82 -2.10
C ASN A 80 4.01 15.09 -0.78
N VAL A 81 3.46 14.64 0.36
CA VAL A 81 4.12 14.76 1.67
C VAL A 81 5.42 13.96 1.70
N PHE A 82 5.44 12.73 1.18
CA PHE A 82 6.67 11.94 1.13
C PHE A 82 7.73 12.55 0.22
N ARG A 83 7.32 13.14 -0.91
CA ARG A 83 8.24 13.92 -1.76
C ARG A 83 8.79 15.14 -1.04
N TYR A 84 7.96 15.84 -0.27
CA TYR A 84 8.39 16.98 0.56
C TYR A 84 9.40 16.58 1.63
N LEU A 85 9.27 15.37 2.19
CA LEU A 85 10.25 14.75 3.11
C LEU A 85 11.48 14.16 2.39
N GLU A 86 11.70 14.50 1.13
CA GLU A 86 12.84 14.07 0.30
C GLU A 86 12.94 12.55 0.11
N VAL A 87 11.82 11.82 0.24
CA VAL A 87 11.79 10.39 -0.08
C VAL A 87 11.97 10.22 -1.59
N THR A 88 13.07 9.56 -1.97
CA THR A 88 13.45 9.35 -3.37
C THR A 88 12.82 8.09 -3.96
N GLU A 89 12.43 7.14 -3.10
CA GLU A 89 11.82 5.88 -3.52
C GLU A 89 10.41 5.74 -2.94
N ILE A 90 9.41 6.02 -3.78
CA ILE A 90 7.99 5.86 -3.44
C ILE A 90 7.36 4.84 -4.40
N GLY A 91 7.01 3.67 -3.89
CA GLY A 91 6.29 2.63 -4.63
C GLY A 91 4.78 2.89 -4.69
N PHE A 92 4.11 2.33 -5.68
CA PHE A 92 2.66 2.36 -5.81
C PHE A 92 2.15 1.11 -6.53
N ASN A 93 0.86 0.81 -6.41
CA ASN A 93 0.22 -0.29 -7.14
C ASN A 93 0.05 0.09 -8.62
N GLN A 94 1.03 -0.26 -9.45
CA GLN A 94 0.99 0.02 -10.88
C GLN A 94 -0.23 -0.66 -11.53
N PRO A 95 -0.96 0.04 -12.41
CA PRO A 95 -2.11 -0.52 -13.10
C PRO A 95 -1.69 -1.64 -14.05
N LYS A 96 -2.66 -2.45 -14.51
CA LYS A 96 -2.42 -3.61 -15.39
C LYS A 96 -1.58 -3.30 -16.64
N GLY A 97 -1.68 -2.09 -17.20
CA GLY A 97 -0.93 -1.68 -18.40
C GLY A 97 0.47 -1.12 -18.14
N MET A 98 0.93 -1.08 -16.89
CA MET A 98 2.22 -0.52 -16.50
C MET A 98 3.02 -1.60 -15.78
N LEU A 99 4.14 -2.00 -16.36
CA LEU A 99 5.02 -3.05 -15.81
C LEU A 99 5.98 -2.48 -14.77
N TYR A 100 6.17 -3.24 -13.69
CA TYR A 100 7.31 -2.99 -12.81
C TYR A 100 8.61 -3.33 -13.55
N LYS A 101 9.71 -2.66 -13.18
CA LYS A 101 11.01 -2.87 -13.85
C LYS A 101 11.49 -4.33 -13.85
N SER A 102 11.13 -5.06 -12.81
CA SER A 102 11.48 -6.46 -12.57
C SER A 102 10.41 -7.45 -13.02
N GLU A 103 9.29 -6.96 -13.57
CA GLU A 103 8.18 -7.80 -13.97
C GLU A 103 8.44 -8.45 -15.34
N ASN A 104 8.07 -9.73 -15.47
CA ASN A 104 8.18 -10.45 -16.73
C ASN A 104 7.09 -9.97 -17.71
N PRO A 105 7.44 -9.34 -18.84
CA PRO A 105 6.47 -8.84 -19.81
C PRO A 105 5.73 -9.95 -20.58
N PHE A 106 6.12 -11.21 -20.42
CA PHE A 106 5.53 -12.38 -21.10
C PHE A 106 4.73 -13.31 -20.16
N ALA A 107 4.52 -12.91 -18.90
CA ALA A 107 3.77 -13.67 -17.91
C ALA A 107 2.27 -13.38 -17.92
#